data_AF-A0A1W2CHI0-F1
#
_entry.id   AF-A0A1W2CHI0-F1
#
_cell.length_a   1.000
_cell.length_b   1.000
_cell.length_c   1.000
_cell.angle_alpha   90.00
_cell.angle_beta   90.00
_cell.angle_gamma   90.00
#
_symmetry.space_group_name_H-M   'P 1'
#
loop_
_entity.id
_entity.type
_entity.pdbx_description
1 polymer ?
#
loop_
_entity_poly.entity_id
_entity_poly.type
_entity_poly.pdbx_seq_one_letter_code
_entity_poly.pdbx_strand_id
1 'polypeptide(L)'
;MSDSEIQIHRIFISATPERVWAAVTSAEFSRLYGYAGDVDYDLRAGGHFEHRAGEDMKAVGMPDVVVTGEVLEADPPRRLVQTWAPVWIEDEEPGTLTWEIEPSAQARSV
;
A
#
# COMPACT_ATOMS: atom_id res chain seq x y z
N MET A 1 -11.26 4.54 -26.98
CA MET A 1 -11.02 4.39 -25.54
C MET A 1 -9.79 3.51 -25.39
N SER A 2 -8.67 4.08 -24.99
CA SER A 2 -7.51 3.30 -24.57
C SER A 2 -7.51 3.29 -23.06
N ASP A 3 -8.54 2.71 -22.46
CA ASP A 3 -8.55 2.41 -21.02
C ASP A 3 -7.86 1.06 -20.87
N SER A 4 -6.58 1.09 -20.50
CA SER A 4 -6.04 -0.08 -19.80
C SER A 4 -6.59 -0.01 -18.38
N GLU A 5 -7.48 -0.93 -18.03
CA GLU A 5 -7.99 -1.11 -16.66
C GLU A 5 -6.87 -1.41 -15.64
N ILE A 6 -5.65 -1.66 -16.12
CA ILE A 6 -4.46 -1.95 -15.32
C ILE A 6 -3.41 -0.85 -15.54
N GLN A 7 -2.99 -0.21 -14.45
CA GLN A 7 -1.88 0.73 -14.44
C GLN A 7 -0.66 0.08 -13.78
N ILE A 8 0.51 0.21 -14.40
CA ILE A 8 1.76 -0.36 -13.90
C ILE A 8 2.78 0.76 -13.72
N HIS A 9 3.30 0.88 -12.51
CA HIS A 9 4.35 1.84 -12.15
C HIS A 9 5.57 1.10 -11.60
N ARG A 10 6.78 1.58 -11.96
CA ARG A 10 8.03 1.02 -11.49
C ARG A 10 8.99 2.12 -11.06
N ILE A 11 9.56 1.95 -9.87
CA ILE A 11 10.57 2.84 -9.30
C ILE A 11 11.76 2.03 -8.78
N PHE A 12 12.92 2.66 -8.67
CA PHE A 12 14.11 2.08 -8.06
C PHE A 12 14.38 2.78 -6.73
N ILE A 13 14.54 1.98 -5.67
CA ILE A 13 14.81 2.47 -4.32
C ILE A 13 16.15 1.89 -3.88
N SER A 14 17.07 2.76 -3.43
CA SER A 14 18.36 2.35 -2.89
C SER A 14 18.21 1.82 -1.45
N ALA A 15 17.56 0.67 -1.32
CA ALA A 15 17.30 -0.02 -0.06
C ALA A 15 17.21 -1.54 -0.29
N THR A 16 17.26 -2.33 0.79
CA THR A 16 17.03 -3.78 0.68
C THR A 16 15.53 -4.06 0.47
N PRO A 17 15.16 -5.19 -0.17
CA PRO A 17 13.76 -5.59 -0.33
C PRO A 17 12.97 -5.59 0.99
N GLU A 18 13.58 -6.01 2.09
CA GLU A 18 12.94 -6.07 3.41
C GLU A 18 12.59 -4.67 3.93
N ARG A 19 13.45 -3.68 3.66
CA ARG A 19 13.18 -2.29 4.06
C ARG A 19 12.08 -1.67 3.20
N VAL A 20 12.02 -2.03 1.92
CA VAL A 20 10.91 -1.61 1.03
C VAL A 20 9.60 -2.28 1.46
N TRP A 21 9.63 -3.57 1.80
CA TRP A 21 8.48 -4.29 2.33
C TRP A 21 7.94 -3.64 3.60
N ALA A 22 8.83 -3.34 4.55
CA ALA A 22 8.46 -2.62 5.76
C ALA A 22 7.86 -1.24 5.43
N ALA A 23 8.40 -0.54 4.42
CA ALA A 23 7.89 0.76 4.00
C ALA A 23 6.44 0.72 3.49
N VAL A 24 6.04 -0.39 2.87
CA VAL A 24 4.67 -0.61 2.38
C VAL A 24 3.72 -1.06 3.50
N THR A 25 4.22 -1.88 4.44
CA THR A 25 3.36 -2.66 5.35
C THR A 25 3.35 -2.16 6.80
N SER A 26 4.18 -1.18 7.17
CA SER A 26 4.26 -0.69 8.55
C SER A 26 3.73 0.73 8.73
N ALA A 27 3.10 0.95 9.89
CA ALA A 27 2.62 2.25 10.31
C ALA A 27 3.75 3.31 10.42
N GLU A 28 4.96 2.88 10.83
CA GLU A 28 6.12 3.78 10.94
C GLU A 28 6.42 4.48 9.61
N PHE A 29 6.36 3.74 8.51
CA PHE A 29 6.68 4.27 7.19
C PHE A 29 5.48 4.85 6.45
N SER A 30 4.27 4.33 6.64
CA SER A 30 3.08 4.87 5.99
C SER A 30 2.81 6.32 6.40
N ARG A 31 3.20 6.71 7.63
CA ARG A 31 3.20 8.12 8.08
C ARG A 31 4.14 9.03 7.28
N LEU A 32 5.21 8.49 6.71
CA LEU A 32 6.23 9.26 5.99
C LEU A 32 5.98 9.27 4.47
N TYR A 33 5.48 8.17 3.92
CA TYR A 33 5.46 7.93 2.47
C TYR A 33 4.09 7.55 1.89
N GLY A 34 3.09 7.26 2.74
CA GLY A 34 1.71 6.95 2.33
C GLY A 34 0.78 8.16 2.44
N TYR A 35 -0.45 7.96 2.92
CA TYR A 35 -1.38 9.07 3.19
C TYR A 35 -1.14 9.73 4.56
N ALA A 36 0.12 9.79 5.01
CA ALA A 36 0.52 10.36 6.30
C ALA A 36 -0.23 9.79 7.53
N GLY A 37 -0.82 8.61 7.40
CA GLY A 37 -1.58 7.91 8.42
C GLY A 37 -1.12 6.47 8.56
N ASP A 38 -1.63 5.78 9.57
CA ASP A 38 -1.22 4.42 9.89
C ASP A 38 -1.86 3.42 8.94
N VAL A 39 -1.04 2.55 8.36
CA VAL A 39 -1.51 1.28 7.82
C VAL A 39 -1.53 0.23 8.92
N ASP A 40 -2.55 -0.62 8.90
CA ASP A 40 -2.64 -1.85 9.68
C ASP A 40 -2.95 -3.01 8.74
N TYR A 41 -2.22 -4.11 8.90
CA TYR A 41 -2.30 -5.28 8.04
C TYR A 41 -2.29 -6.55 8.88
N ASP A 42 -3.28 -7.41 8.66
CA ASP A 42 -3.16 -8.85 8.93
C ASP A 42 -2.50 -9.51 7.70
N LEU A 43 -1.17 -9.63 7.72
CA LEU A 43 -0.34 -10.08 6.58
C LEU A 43 -0.45 -11.59 6.31
N ARG A 44 -1.65 -12.06 5.99
CA ARG A 44 -1.97 -13.41 5.51
C ARG A 44 -3.14 -13.33 4.53
N ALA A 45 -3.26 -14.32 3.65
CA ALA A 45 -4.42 -14.39 2.76
C ALA A 45 -5.74 -14.42 3.57
N GLY A 46 -6.70 -13.60 3.17
CA GLY A 46 -7.96 -13.35 3.90
C GLY A 46 -7.82 -12.40 5.10
N GLY A 47 -6.64 -11.82 5.32
CA GLY A 47 -6.41 -10.85 6.39
C GLY A 47 -6.94 -9.47 6.05
N HIS A 48 -7.38 -8.73 7.07
CA HIS A 48 -7.88 -7.36 6.92
C HIS A 48 -6.74 -6.36 6.72
N PHE A 49 -6.98 -5.35 5.90
CA PHE A 49 -6.11 -4.18 5.70
C PHE A 49 -6.92 -2.89 5.90
N GLU A 50 -6.36 -1.94 6.62
CA GLU A 50 -6.86 -0.57 6.66
C GLU A 50 -5.74 0.47 6.59
N HIS A 51 -6.06 1.63 6.01
CA HIS A 51 -5.25 2.83 6.13
C HIS A 51 -6.08 3.89 6.85
N ARG A 52 -5.54 4.43 7.93
CA ARG A 52 -6.17 5.48 8.73
C ARG A 52 -5.86 6.87 8.19
N ALA A 53 -6.75 7.82 8.40
CA ALA A 53 -6.50 9.20 8.07
C ALA A 53 -5.32 9.76 8.89
N GLY A 54 -4.36 10.39 8.21
CA GLY A 54 -3.41 11.32 8.84
C GLY A 54 -4.11 12.58 9.37
N GLU A 55 -3.40 13.37 10.18
CA GLU A 55 -3.97 14.54 10.87
C GLU A 55 -4.56 15.57 9.89
N ASP A 56 -3.89 15.84 8.78
CA ASP A 56 -4.36 16.79 7.77
C ASP A 56 -5.68 16.36 7.12
N MET A 57 -5.85 15.05 6.88
CA MET A 57 -7.12 14.51 6.35
C MET A 57 -8.23 14.62 7.40
N LYS A 58 -7.94 14.34 8.68
CA LYS A 58 -8.92 14.52 9.76
C LYS A 58 -9.33 15.99 9.91
N ALA A 59 -8.39 16.92 9.73
CA ALA A 59 -8.66 18.36 9.81
C ALA A 59 -9.65 18.86 8.73
N VAL A 60 -9.73 18.17 7.58
CA VAL A 60 -10.71 18.45 6.52
C VAL A 60 -11.98 17.59 6.59
N GLY A 61 -12.16 16.84 7.69
CA GLY A 61 -13.38 16.07 7.96
C GLY A 61 -13.43 14.69 7.33
N MET A 62 -12.29 14.10 6.91
CA MET A 62 -12.25 12.71 6.47
C MET A 62 -12.53 11.74 7.63
N PRO A 63 -13.09 10.56 7.35
CA PRO A 63 -13.28 9.49 8.34
C PRO A 63 -11.95 8.97 8.89
N ASP A 64 -12.00 8.32 10.06
CA ASP A 64 -10.81 7.77 10.73
C ASP A 64 -10.09 6.71 9.90
N VAL A 65 -10.85 5.87 9.18
CA VAL A 65 -10.35 4.94 8.18
C VAL A 65 -10.63 5.56 6.82
N VAL A 66 -9.63 5.63 5.95
CA VAL A 66 -9.75 6.23 4.61
C VAL A 66 -9.78 5.15 3.54
N VAL A 67 -9.02 4.07 3.74
CA VAL A 67 -8.99 2.93 2.82
C VAL A 67 -9.17 1.65 3.64
N THR A 68 -9.92 0.72 3.09
CA THR A 68 -10.05 -0.64 3.62
C THR A 68 -9.82 -1.66 2.51
N GLY A 69 -9.48 -2.89 2.89
CA GLY A 69 -9.35 -3.99 1.95
C GLY A 69 -9.02 -5.32 2.63
N GLU A 70 -8.73 -6.30 1.80
CA GLU A 70 -8.35 -7.65 2.17
C GLU A 70 -7.03 -8.00 1.51
N VAL A 71 -6.13 -8.64 2.27
CA VAL A 71 -4.90 -9.23 1.75
C VAL A 71 -5.27 -10.52 1.01
N LEU A 72 -5.03 -10.53 -0.30
CA LEU A 72 -5.29 -11.68 -1.17
C LEU A 72 -4.10 -12.64 -1.21
N GLU A 73 -2.88 -12.11 -1.18
CA GLU A 73 -1.63 -12.87 -1.18
C GLU A 73 -0.54 -12.09 -0.44
N ALA A 74 0.26 -12.75 0.40
CA ALA A 74 1.43 -12.16 1.04
C ALA A 74 2.61 -13.15 1.04
N ASP A 75 3.67 -12.80 0.32
CA ASP A 75 4.96 -13.51 0.25
C ASP A 75 6.10 -12.52 0.54
N PRO A 76 6.39 -12.24 1.83
CA PRO A 76 7.40 -11.26 2.21
C PRO A 76 8.82 -11.72 1.87
N PRO A 77 9.72 -10.80 1.43
CA PRO A 77 9.49 -9.38 1.16
C PRO A 77 9.15 -9.10 -0.32
N ARG A 78 8.69 -10.09 -1.09
CA ARG A 78 8.69 -10.05 -2.56
C ARG A 78 7.37 -9.63 -3.17
N ARG A 79 6.24 -10.02 -2.56
CA ARG A 79 4.93 -9.85 -3.19
C ARG A 79 3.82 -9.64 -2.18
N LEU A 80 2.98 -8.65 -2.43
CA LEU A 80 1.75 -8.39 -1.71
C LEU A 80 0.65 -8.09 -2.72
N VAL A 81 -0.47 -8.81 -2.63
CA VAL A 81 -1.68 -8.54 -3.40
C VAL A 81 -2.78 -8.24 -2.41
N GLN A 82 -3.50 -7.14 -2.61
CA GLN A 82 -4.60 -6.72 -1.74
C GLN A 82 -5.72 -6.09 -2.56
N THR A 83 -6.93 -6.09 -2.01
CA THR A 83 -7.95 -5.16 -2.47
C THR A 83 -7.70 -3.76 -1.89
N TRP A 84 -8.21 -2.75 -2.58
CA TRP A 84 -8.10 -1.36 -2.18
C TRP A 84 -9.44 -0.68 -2.44
N ALA A 85 -10.13 -0.27 -1.37
CA ALA A 85 -11.41 0.40 -1.43
C ALA A 85 -11.36 1.71 -0.63
N PRO A 86 -11.54 2.88 -1.26
CA PRO A 86 -11.67 4.14 -0.56
C PRO A 86 -13.05 4.24 0.10
N VAL A 87 -13.12 4.50 1.41
CA VAL A 87 -14.42 4.48 2.11
C VAL A 87 -15.30 5.70 1.81
N TRP A 88 -14.76 6.72 1.13
CA TRP A 88 -15.47 7.94 0.77
C TRP A 88 -16.16 7.87 -0.59
N ILE A 89 -16.04 6.75 -1.31
CA ILE A 89 -16.77 6.48 -2.54
C ILE A 89 -17.73 5.33 -2.27
N GLU A 90 -19.02 5.59 -2.48
CA GLU A 90 -20.08 4.59 -2.32
C GLU A 90 -20.25 3.78 -3.62
N ASP A 91 -20.63 2.51 -3.47
CA ASP A 91 -20.99 1.61 -4.58
C ASP A 91 -19.90 1.39 -5.67
N GLU A 92 -18.63 1.60 -5.33
CA GLU A 92 -17.49 1.27 -6.20
C GLU A 92 -16.92 -0.12 -5.86
N GLU A 93 -16.66 -0.94 -6.89
CA GLU A 93 -15.99 -2.22 -6.70
C GLU A 93 -14.52 -2.00 -6.30
N PRO A 94 -14.01 -2.68 -5.25
CA PRO A 94 -12.62 -2.52 -4.82
C PRO A 94 -11.63 -2.81 -5.95
N GLY A 95 -10.64 -1.93 -6.11
CA GLY A 95 -9.51 -2.17 -7.00
C GLY A 95 -8.60 -3.28 -6.45
N THR A 96 -7.82 -3.90 -7.33
CA THR A 96 -6.75 -4.82 -6.92
C THR A 96 -5.39 -4.12 -7.04
N LEU A 97 -4.65 -4.08 -5.93
CA LEU A 97 -3.31 -3.52 -5.85
C LEU A 97 -2.28 -4.64 -5.68
N THR A 98 -1.26 -4.65 -6.54
CA THR A 98 -0.16 -5.61 -6.49
C THR A 98 1.16 -4.88 -6.28
N TRP A 99 1.89 -5.25 -5.24
CA TRP A 99 3.26 -4.85 -4.99
C TRP A 99 4.21 -5.99 -5.39
N GLU A 100 5.17 -5.69 -6.26
CA GLU A 100 6.27 -6.59 -6.60
C GLU A 100 7.60 -5.91 -6.25
N ILE A 101 8.38 -6.59 -5.40
CA ILE A 101 9.65 -6.09 -4.91
C ILE A 101 10.74 -7.05 -5.38
N GLU A 102 11.63 -6.53 -6.21
CA GLU A 102 12.76 -7.27 -6.76
C GLU A 102 14.07 -6.60 -6.34
N PRO A 103 15.10 -7.36 -5.93
CA PRO A 103 16.41 -6.80 -5.68
C PRO A 103 16.98 -6.23 -6.98
N SER A 104 17.46 -4.98 -6.93
CA SER A 104 18.17 -4.39 -8.06
C SER A 104 19.68 -4.50 -7.86
N ALA A 105 20.41 -4.90 -8.90
CA ALA A 105 21.87 -4.99 -8.86
C ALA A 105 22.57 -3.60 -8.83
N GLN A 106 21.80 -2.50 -8.78
CA GLN A 106 22.30 -1.14 -8.98
C GLN A 106 22.55 -0.37 -7.69
N ALA A 107 22.52 -1.03 -6.53
CA ALA A 107 23.07 -0.47 -5.29
C ALA A 107 24.61 -0.42 -5.38
N ARG A 108 25.14 0.49 -6.21
CA ARG A 108 26.53 0.89 -6.10
C ARG A 108 26.66 1.67 -4.80
N SER A 109 27.36 1.08 -3.84
CA SER A 109 27.87 1.75 -2.66
C SER A 109 28.65 2.98 -3.13
N VAL A 110 28.18 4.16 -2.72
CA VAL A 110 28.95 5.42 -2.77
C VAL A 110 29.70 5.57 -1.45
#